data_AF-A0A6P9B443-F1
#
_entry.id   AF-A0A6P9B443-F1
#
_cell.length_a   1.000
_cell.length_b   1.000
_cell.length_c   1.000
_cell.angle_alpha   90.00
_cell.angle_beta   90.00
_cell.angle_gamma   90.00
#
_symmetry.space_group_name_H-M   'P 1'
#
loop_
_entity.id
_entity.type
_entity.pdbx_description
1 polymer ?
#
loop_
_entity_poly.entity_id
_entity_poly.type
_entity_poly.pdbx_seq_one_letter_code
_entity_poly.pdbx_strand_id
1 'polypeptide(L)'
;RGLESTCEAEYQSEVLGLRGLQHPALFLLAQEARAAFDIHSYGDQLVSRFSRVGEWHSFASLLAGQPAFEVCRAMLASLQLANDYTVEVSQGPGLEEAVDTMALRLLSQERAHQRFHTYTAPSLSKQ
;
A
#
# COMPACT_ATOMS: atom_id res chain seq x y z
N ARG A 1 -14.64 -15.75 -1.39
CA ARG A 1 -15.52 -15.81 -2.59
C ARG A 1 -16.55 -14.66 -2.68
N GLY A 2 -16.51 -13.62 -1.84
CA GLY A 2 -17.49 -12.51 -1.90
C GLY A 2 -16.89 -11.11 -2.07
N LEU A 3 -15.56 -10.96 -1.93
CA LEU A 3 -14.89 -9.66 -1.96
C LEU A 3 -14.24 -9.36 -3.33
N GLU A 4 -13.74 -10.40 -4.02
CA GLU A 4 -13.20 -10.32 -5.40
C GLU A 4 -14.23 -9.76 -6.39
N SER A 5 -15.49 -10.20 -6.25
CA SER A 5 -16.61 -9.75 -7.10
C SER A 5 -16.95 -8.28 -6.93
N THR A 6 -16.53 -7.61 -5.84
CA THR A 6 -16.86 -6.20 -5.62
C THR A 6 -15.79 -5.28 -6.21
N CYS A 7 -14.51 -5.58 -6.00
CA CYS A 7 -13.42 -4.75 -6.53
C CYS A 7 -13.29 -4.88 -8.05
N GLU A 8 -13.39 -6.09 -8.61
CA GLU A 8 -13.40 -6.27 -10.07
C GLU A 8 -14.68 -5.71 -10.70
N ALA A 9 -15.85 -5.85 -10.07
CA ALA A 9 -17.07 -5.26 -10.59
C ALA A 9 -17.09 -3.74 -10.48
N GLU A 10 -16.51 -3.16 -9.44
CA GLU A 10 -16.34 -1.70 -9.29
C GLU A 10 -15.33 -1.17 -10.32
N TYR A 11 -14.20 -1.85 -10.52
CA TYR A 11 -13.25 -1.49 -11.58
C TYR A 11 -13.86 -1.62 -12.97
N GLN A 12 -14.58 -2.72 -13.25
CA GLN A 12 -15.30 -2.89 -14.51
C GLN A 12 -16.45 -1.90 -14.66
N SER A 13 -17.15 -1.54 -13.58
CA SER A 13 -18.23 -0.54 -13.60
C SER A 13 -17.69 0.88 -13.76
N GLU A 14 -16.51 1.20 -13.21
CA GLU A 14 -15.81 2.47 -13.39
C GLU A 14 -15.28 2.55 -14.82
N VAL A 15 -14.69 1.47 -15.35
CA VAL A 15 -14.24 1.36 -16.76
C VAL A 15 -15.42 1.40 -17.74
N LEU A 16 -16.56 0.78 -17.42
CA LEU A 16 -17.79 0.85 -18.22
C LEU A 16 -18.46 2.22 -18.11
N GLY A 17 -18.41 2.88 -16.94
CA GLY A 17 -18.83 4.27 -16.77
C GLY A 17 -17.96 5.25 -17.58
N LEU A 18 -16.66 4.96 -17.70
CA LEU A 18 -15.73 5.69 -18.57
C LEU A 18 -15.96 5.40 -20.06
N ARG A 19 -16.52 4.24 -20.44
CA ARG A 19 -16.97 3.99 -21.82
C ARG A 19 -18.21 4.81 -22.21
N GLY A 20 -18.99 5.29 -21.23
CA GLY A 20 -20.16 6.15 -21.45
C GLY A 20 -19.84 7.65 -21.54
N LEU A 21 -18.67 8.08 -21.07
CA LEU A 21 -18.20 9.46 -21.15
C LEU A 21 -17.06 9.56 -22.17
N GLN A 22 -17.44 9.84 -23.40
CA GLN A 22 -16.53 10.11 -24.51
C GLN A 22 -15.81 11.45 -24.31
N HIS A 23 -14.99 11.60 -23.27
CA HIS A 23 -14.05 12.73 -23.16
C HIS A 23 -12.76 12.36 -22.41
N PRO A 24 -11.71 11.88 -23.12
CA PRO A 24 -10.40 11.59 -22.52
C PRO A 24 -9.79 12.80 -21.79
N ALA A 25 -10.16 14.02 -22.18
CA ALA A 25 -9.75 15.25 -21.49
C ALA A 25 -10.28 15.34 -20.05
N LEU A 26 -11.52 14.90 -19.79
CA LEU A 26 -12.12 14.97 -18.45
C LEU A 26 -11.52 13.91 -17.51
N PHE A 27 -11.18 12.74 -18.04
CA PHE A 27 -10.42 11.72 -17.33
C PHE A 27 -8.98 12.19 -17.01
N LEU A 28 -8.31 12.83 -17.97
CA LEU A 28 -6.98 13.41 -17.76
C LEU A 28 -7.01 14.48 -16.65
N LEU A 29 -7.97 15.41 -16.72
CA LEU A 29 -8.16 16.43 -15.68
C LEU A 29 -8.45 15.81 -14.31
N ALA A 30 -9.26 14.74 -14.26
CA ALA A 30 -9.53 14.02 -13.03
C ALA A 30 -8.30 13.26 -12.48
N GLN A 31 -7.34 12.89 -13.34
CA GLN A 31 -6.05 12.31 -12.93
C GLN A 31 -5.08 13.41 -12.47
N GLU A 32 -5.02 14.54 -13.18
CA GLU A 32 -4.18 15.71 -12.88
C GLU A 32 -4.61 16.43 -11.60
N ALA A 33 -5.91 16.47 -11.31
CA ALA A 33 -6.45 17.05 -10.09
C ALA A 33 -6.16 16.20 -8.83
N ARG A 34 -5.67 14.97 -8.98
CA ARG A 34 -5.33 14.11 -7.84
C ARG A 34 -4.10 14.65 -7.14
N ALA A 35 -4.06 14.46 -5.82
CA ALA A 35 -2.89 14.79 -5.04
C ALA A 35 -1.64 14.06 -5.58
N ALA A 36 -0.52 14.78 -5.57
CA ALA A 36 0.78 14.21 -5.86
C ALA A 36 1.01 12.99 -4.95
N PHE A 37 1.60 11.94 -5.52
CA PHE A 37 1.90 10.74 -4.75
C PHE A 37 3.02 11.03 -3.75
N ASP A 38 2.69 10.97 -2.46
CA ASP A 38 3.66 11.03 -1.37
C ASP A 38 3.80 9.64 -0.72
N ILE A 39 4.88 8.94 -1.07
CA ILE A 39 5.13 7.58 -0.62
C ILE A 39 5.19 7.45 0.92
N HIS A 40 5.63 8.50 1.61
CA HIS A 40 5.74 8.49 3.07
C HIS A 40 4.36 8.63 3.73
N SER A 41 3.52 9.53 3.22
CA SER A 41 2.13 9.68 3.68
C SER A 41 1.33 8.40 3.50
N TYR A 42 1.46 7.74 2.34
CA TYR A 42 0.82 6.45 2.10
C TYR A 42 1.36 5.34 3.02
N GLY A 43 2.67 5.37 3.31
CA GLY A 43 3.29 4.45 4.26
C GLY A 43 2.72 4.63 5.68
N ASP A 44 2.66 5.87 6.16
CA ASP A 44 2.10 6.21 7.49
C ASP A 44 0.63 5.79 7.59
N GLN A 45 -0.18 6.08 6.55
CA GLN A 45 -1.58 5.67 6.49
C GLN A 45 -1.71 4.15 6.54
N LEU A 46 -0.87 3.41 5.80
CA LEU A 46 -0.91 1.95 5.79
C LEU A 46 -0.52 1.38 7.17
N VAL A 47 0.53 1.91 7.81
CA VAL A 47 0.94 1.51 9.17
C VAL A 47 -0.17 1.76 10.19
N SER A 48 -0.91 2.86 10.07
CA SER A 48 -2.01 3.21 10.97
C SER A 48 -3.20 2.22 10.94
N ARG A 49 -3.30 1.42 9.87
CA ARG A 49 -4.37 0.42 9.68
C ARG A 49 -4.07 -0.92 10.36
N PHE A 50 -2.82 -1.15 10.78
CA PHE A 50 -2.47 -2.34 11.54
C PHE A 50 -2.93 -2.18 12.98
N SER A 51 -3.71 -3.16 13.46
CA SER A 51 -4.15 -3.18 14.86
C SER A 51 -2.99 -3.44 15.82
N ARG A 52 -2.05 -4.33 15.43
CA ARG A 52 -0.94 -4.79 16.28
C ARG A 52 0.31 -5.12 15.46
N VAL A 53 1.47 -4.96 16.10
CA VAL A 53 2.76 -5.40 15.55
C VAL A 53 2.86 -6.92 15.63
N GLY A 54 3.40 -7.55 14.58
CA GLY A 54 3.66 -8.99 14.51
C GLY A 54 2.51 -9.85 13.98
N GLU A 55 1.33 -9.28 13.76
CA GLU A 55 0.18 -9.98 13.19
C GLU A 55 0.17 -9.88 11.65
N TRP A 56 -0.22 -10.97 10.99
CA TRP A 56 -0.39 -11.01 9.53
C TRP A 56 -1.78 -10.54 9.15
N HIS A 57 -1.85 -9.65 8.17
CA HIS A 57 -3.09 -9.17 7.57
C HIS A 57 -3.02 -9.32 6.04
N SER A 58 -4.12 -9.70 5.40
CA SER A 58 -4.17 -9.66 3.94
C SER A 58 -4.18 -8.21 3.46
N PHE A 59 -3.53 -7.95 2.34
CA PHE A 59 -3.46 -6.60 1.79
C PHE A 59 -4.86 -6.04 1.47
N ALA A 60 -5.76 -6.88 0.94
CA ALA A 60 -7.15 -6.49 0.70
C ALA A 60 -7.92 -6.15 1.97
N SER A 61 -7.66 -6.82 3.10
CA SER A 61 -8.32 -6.47 4.36
C SER A 61 -7.91 -5.09 4.86
N LEU A 62 -6.64 -4.72 4.67
CA LEU A 62 -6.12 -3.40 5.03
C LEU A 62 -6.70 -2.30 4.12
N LEU A 63 -7.04 -2.61 2.87
CA LEU A 63 -7.53 -1.63 1.90
C LEU A 63 -9.03 -1.73 1.61
N ALA A 64 -9.78 -2.48 2.41
CA ALA A 64 -11.22 -2.61 2.24
C ALA A 64 -11.90 -1.23 2.18
N GLY A 65 -12.75 -1.02 1.17
CA GLY A 65 -13.47 0.23 0.94
C GLY A 65 -12.64 1.38 0.37
N GLN A 66 -11.39 1.14 -0.06
CA GLN A 66 -10.60 2.11 -0.81
C GLN A 66 -10.87 1.99 -2.31
N PRO A 67 -10.84 3.10 -3.06
CA PRO A 67 -11.01 3.05 -4.51
C PRO A 67 -9.78 2.40 -5.16
N ALA A 68 -9.98 1.79 -6.33
CA ALA A 68 -8.96 0.97 -7.01
C ALA A 68 -7.62 1.70 -7.23
N PHE A 69 -7.64 3.02 -7.48
CA PHE A 69 -6.41 3.79 -7.70
C PHE A 69 -5.56 3.98 -6.43
N GLU A 70 -6.15 3.87 -5.24
CA GLU A 70 -5.42 3.92 -3.97
C GLU A 70 -4.70 2.60 -3.70
N VAL A 71 -5.18 1.49 -4.27
CA VAL A 71 -4.59 0.15 -4.10
C VAL A 71 -3.16 0.12 -4.64
N CYS A 72 -2.94 0.61 -5.86
CA CYS A 72 -1.60 0.67 -6.46
C CYS A 72 -0.64 1.57 -5.67
N ARG A 73 -1.14 2.68 -5.11
CA ARG A 73 -0.34 3.63 -4.33
C ARG A 73 0.06 3.04 -2.97
N ALA A 74 -0.89 2.40 -2.29
CA ALA A 74 -0.64 1.67 -1.06
C ALA A 74 0.30 0.47 -1.28
N MET A 75 0.21 -0.20 -2.44
CA MET A 75 1.10 -1.29 -2.81
C MET A 75 2.54 -0.80 -2.92
N LEU A 76 2.78 0.29 -3.64
CA LEU A 76 4.11 0.90 -3.76
C LEU A 76 4.66 1.34 -2.40
N ALA A 77 3.83 1.95 -1.56
CA ALA A 77 4.23 2.33 -0.20
C ALA A 77 4.57 1.11 0.66
N SER A 78 3.83 0.00 0.53
CA SER A 78 4.12 -1.23 1.27
C SER A 78 5.46 -1.86 0.89
N LEU A 79 5.83 -1.82 -0.39
CA LEU A 79 7.15 -2.27 -0.86
C LEU A 79 8.27 -1.37 -0.34
N GLN A 80 8.05 -0.06 -0.28
CA GLN A 80 9.01 0.86 0.35
C GLN A 80 9.17 0.57 1.84
N LEU A 81 8.07 0.37 2.58
CA LEU A 81 8.12 0.00 4.00
C LEU A 81 8.82 -1.35 4.23
N ALA A 82 8.71 -2.27 3.28
CA ALA A 82 9.42 -3.56 3.34
C ALA A 82 10.92 -3.39 3.17
N ASN A 83 11.34 -2.54 2.22
CA ASN A 83 12.75 -2.16 2.05
C ASN A 83 13.31 -1.51 3.33
N ASP A 84 12.48 -0.71 4.00
CA ASP A 84 12.80 -0.06 5.27
C ASP A 84 12.56 -0.95 6.49
N TYR A 85 12.36 -2.27 6.31
CA TYR A 85 12.19 -3.27 7.37
C TYR A 85 11.08 -2.93 8.40
N THR A 86 10.11 -2.13 7.99
CA THR A 86 8.98 -1.70 8.82
C THR A 86 7.81 -2.66 8.70
N VAL A 87 7.62 -3.23 7.51
CA VAL A 87 6.67 -4.32 7.26
C VAL A 87 7.39 -5.50 6.62
N GLU A 88 6.83 -6.67 6.77
CA GLU A 88 7.22 -7.87 6.05
C GLU A 88 6.14 -8.22 5.03
N VAL A 89 6.57 -8.62 3.85
CA VAL A 89 5.70 -9.04 2.75
C VAL A 89 5.79 -10.54 2.63
N SER A 90 4.62 -11.19 2.60
CA SER A 90 4.49 -12.59 2.24
C SER A 90 3.50 -12.73 1.09
N GLN A 91 3.64 -13.80 0.33
CA GLN A 91 2.78 -14.10 -0.81
C GLN A 91 2.32 -15.55 -0.71
N GLY A 92 1.01 -15.74 -0.84
CA GLY A 92 0.44 -17.06 -1.08
C GLY A 92 0.76 -17.57 -2.50
N PRO A 93 0.59 -18.87 -2.77
CA PRO A 93 0.63 -19.37 -4.14
C PRO A 93 -0.44 -18.66 -5.00
N GLY A 94 -0.09 -18.32 -6.26
CA GLY A 94 -1.01 -17.67 -7.21
C GLY A 94 -0.86 -16.14 -7.34
N LEU A 95 0.27 -15.55 -6.92
CA LEU A 95 0.50 -14.10 -7.14
C LEU A 95 0.46 -13.71 -8.62
N GLU A 96 0.90 -14.59 -9.51
CA GLU A 96 0.83 -14.40 -10.96
C GLU A 96 -0.61 -14.19 -11.46
N GLU A 97 -1.59 -14.64 -10.68
CA GLU A 97 -3.02 -14.64 -11.00
C GLU A 97 -3.78 -13.52 -10.26
N ALA A 98 -3.35 -13.13 -9.04
CA ALA A 98 -4.00 -12.05 -8.28
C ALA A 98 -3.09 -11.37 -7.24
N VAL A 99 -3.19 -10.03 -7.18
CA VAL A 99 -2.59 -9.16 -6.14
C VAL A 99 -3.15 -9.46 -4.73
N ASP A 100 -4.31 -10.11 -4.64
CA ASP A 100 -4.99 -10.45 -3.38
C ASP A 100 -4.26 -11.53 -2.54
N THR A 101 -3.24 -12.17 -3.10
CA THR A 101 -2.42 -13.18 -2.38
C THR A 101 -1.36 -12.56 -1.47
N MET A 102 -1.20 -11.23 -1.52
CA MET A 102 -0.23 -10.51 -0.69
C MET A 102 -0.73 -10.37 0.75
N ALA A 103 0.15 -10.71 1.69
CA ALA A 103 -0.03 -10.49 3.11
C ALA A 103 1.08 -9.59 3.66
N LEU A 104 0.72 -8.75 4.61
CA LEU A 104 1.63 -7.85 5.30
C LEU A 104 1.65 -8.14 6.79
N ARG A 105 2.84 -8.04 7.39
CA ARG A 105 3.03 -8.04 8.84
C ARG A 105 3.80 -6.81 9.25
N LEU A 106 3.26 -6.03 10.19
CA LEU A 106 3.99 -4.89 10.76
C LEU A 106 5.10 -5.41 11.68
N LEU A 107 6.34 -5.01 11.44
CA LEU A 107 7.52 -5.40 12.22
C LEU A 107 7.86 -4.39 13.32
N SER A 108 7.64 -3.10 13.05
CA SER A 108 7.90 -2.03 14.01
C SER A 108 7.01 -0.82 13.74
N GLN A 109 6.66 -0.09 14.81
CA GLN A 109 6.02 1.23 14.72
C GLN A 109 7.06 2.38 14.69
N GLU A 110 8.33 2.09 14.98
CA GLU A 110 9.41 3.07 14.88
C GLU A 110 9.79 3.28 13.42
N ARG A 111 9.77 4.55 13.00
CA ARG A 111 10.16 4.91 11.64
C ARG A 111 11.62 4.56 11.40
N ALA A 112 11.94 4.07 10.20
CA ALA A 112 13.30 3.62 9.87
C ALA A 112 14.37 4.69 10.10
N HIS A 113 14.08 5.95 9.76
CA HIS A 113 15.01 7.06 10.00
C HIS A 113 15.27 7.33 11.50
N GLN A 114 14.37 6.95 12.39
CA GLN A 114 14.56 7.09 13.84
C GLN A 114 15.49 6.01 14.40
N ARG A 115 15.45 4.79 13.84
CA ARG A 115 16.32 3.68 14.26
C ARG A 115 17.80 3.95 14.00
N PHE A 116 18.12 4.80 13.03
CA PHE A 116 19.51 5.18 12.73
C PHE A 116 20.06 6.30 13.63
N HIS A 117 19.23 7.00 14.42
CA HIS A 117 19.74 8.07 15.30
C HIS A 117 20.57 7.53 16.48
N THR A 118 20.35 6.29 16.89
CA THR A 118 21.10 5.65 17.99
C THR A 118 22.34 4.91 17.48
N TYR A 119 22.60 4.90 16.17
CA TYR A 119 23.79 4.26 15.61
C TYR A 119 25.03 5.09 15.94
N THR A 120 25.74 4.68 16.98
CA THR A 120 27.12 5.13 17.22
C THR A 120 28.03 4.14 16.53
N ALA A 121 28.81 4.61 15.55
CA ALA A 121 29.80 3.78 14.89
C ALA A 121 30.75 3.19 15.96
N PRO A 122 31.13 1.89 15.87
CA PRO A 122 31.97 1.24 16.88
C PRO A 122 33.31 1.94 17.15
N SER A 123 33.78 2.74 16.18
CA SER A 123 34.97 3.59 16.28
C SER A 123 34.81 4.80 17.21
N LEU A 124 33.57 5.25 17.46
CA LEU A 124 33.26 6.42 18.31
C LEU A 124 32.86 6.03 19.74
N SER A 125 32.61 4.75 20.02
CA SER A 125 32.20 4.23 21.34
C SER A 125 33.36 3.87 22.28
N LYS A 126 34.60 4.20 21.93
CA LYS A 126 35.77 4.08 22.81
C LYS A 126 36.48 5.43 22.95
N GLN A 127 36.11 6.17 23.99
CA GLN A 127 37.02 7.06 24.71
C GLN A 127 36.67 7.09 26.19
#